data_AF-A0A1I6GXN6-F1
#
_entry.id   AF-A0A1I6GXN6-F1
#
_cell.length_a   1.000
_cell.length_b   1.000
_cell.length_c   1.000
_cell.angle_alpha   90.00
_cell.angle_beta   90.00
_cell.angle_gamma   90.00
#
_symmetry.space_group_name_H-M   'P 1'
#
loop_
_entity.id
_entity.type
_entity.pdbx_description
1 polymer ?
#
loop_
_entity_poly.entity_id
_entity_poly.type
_entity_poly.pdbx_seq_one_letter_code
_entity_poly.pdbx_strand_id
1 'polypeptide(L)'
;MASAVEGRAISITQGNVDNNHIPITYIKELFPSDCFGGESRTSIGKLIQVALDGVGTFDTDIATSKNILRIRQSDAIKTFYKLNNAKHGTRLFFEKTSPRAFRVTAID
;
A
#
# COMPACT_ATOMS: atom_id res chain seq x y z
N MET A 1 -24.33 14.41 -4.33
CA MET A 1 -23.23 14.96 -3.50
C MET A 1 -22.10 13.93 -3.53
N ALA A 2 -21.01 14.18 -4.27
CA ALA A 2 -19.85 13.31 -4.18
C ALA A 2 -19.20 13.57 -2.81
N SER A 3 -19.19 12.56 -1.93
CA SER A 3 -18.47 12.65 -0.66
C SER A 3 -16.99 12.89 -0.95
N ALA A 4 -16.34 13.72 -0.14
CA ALA A 4 -14.88 13.85 -0.21
C ALA A 4 -14.26 12.48 0.04
N VAL A 5 -13.34 12.07 -0.85
CA VAL A 5 -12.61 10.82 -0.72
C VAL A 5 -11.55 11.00 0.38
N GLU A 6 -11.61 10.19 1.44
CA GLU A 6 -10.56 10.16 2.46
C GLU A 6 -9.35 9.40 1.90
N GLY A 7 -8.25 10.11 1.67
CA GLY A 7 -7.05 9.47 1.13
C GLY A 7 -5.78 10.30 1.25
N ARG A 8 -4.65 9.68 0.89
CA ARG A 8 -3.33 10.30 0.88
C ARG A 8 -2.51 9.80 -0.31
N ALA A 9 -1.65 10.66 -0.86
CA ALA A 9 -0.72 10.28 -1.91
C ALA A 9 0.72 10.18 -1.38
N ILE A 10 1.49 9.26 -1.94
CA ILE A 10 2.93 9.10 -1.65
C ILE A 10 3.70 8.81 -2.94
N SER A 11 4.86 9.45 -3.12
CA SER A 11 5.74 9.16 -4.25
C SER A 11 6.58 7.91 -3.98
N ILE A 12 6.74 7.06 -4.99
CA ILE A 12 7.63 5.91 -4.92
C ILE A 12 9.04 6.26 -5.38
N THR A 13 10.04 5.70 -4.71
CA THR A 13 11.45 5.83 -5.06
C THR A 13 11.89 4.72 -6.01
N GLN A 14 13.12 4.82 -6.54
CA GLN A 14 13.67 3.75 -7.38
C GLN A 14 13.82 2.45 -6.57
N GLY A 15 14.28 2.54 -5.31
CA GLY A 15 14.36 1.39 -4.42
C GLY A 15 13.01 0.74 -4.12
N ASN A 16 11.90 1.50 -4.16
CA ASN A 16 10.56 0.92 -4.08
C ASN A 16 10.22 0.09 -5.31
N VAL A 17 10.53 0.59 -6.51
CA VAL A 17 10.31 -0.11 -7.77
C VAL A 17 11.16 -1.38 -7.85
N ASP A 18 12.47 -1.26 -7.59
CA ASP A 18 13.42 -2.37 -7.71
C ASP A 18 13.10 -3.53 -6.77
N ASN A 19 12.61 -3.22 -5.56
CA ASN A 19 12.27 -4.22 -4.54
C ASN A 19 10.77 -4.59 -4.51
N ASN A 20 9.96 -4.08 -5.44
CA ASN A 20 8.50 -4.27 -5.44
C ASN A 20 7.85 -3.93 -4.10
N HIS A 21 8.23 -2.80 -3.51
CA HIS A 21 7.71 -2.33 -2.24
C HIS A 21 6.75 -1.16 -2.43
N ILE A 22 5.60 -1.22 -1.78
CA ILE A 22 4.67 -0.08 -1.67
C ILE A 22 4.94 0.64 -0.33
N PRO A 23 5.46 1.88 -0.36
CA PRO A 23 5.78 2.64 0.84
C PRO A 23 4.52 3.23 1.49
N ILE A 24 4.57 3.43 2.82
CA ILE A 24 3.54 4.13 3.59
C ILE A 24 4.12 5.24 4.49
N THR A 25 5.41 5.55 4.34
CA THR A 25 6.20 6.37 5.28
C THR A 25 5.55 7.68 5.72
N TYR A 26 4.89 8.39 4.80
CA TYR A 26 4.29 9.72 5.05
C TYR A 26 2.76 9.70 5.17
N ILE A 27 2.16 8.51 5.22
CA ILE A 27 0.70 8.33 5.19
C ILE A 27 0.23 7.36 6.27
N LYS A 28 1.05 7.17 7.32
CA LYS A 28 0.80 6.19 8.40
C LYS A 28 -0.51 6.45 9.13
N GLU A 29 -0.86 7.72 9.29
CA GLU A 29 -2.07 8.20 9.96
C GLU A 29 -3.36 7.79 9.24
N LEU A 30 -3.28 7.38 7.98
CA LEU A 30 -4.42 6.86 7.23
C LEU A 30 -4.85 5.46 7.72
N PHE A 31 -3.91 4.71 8.31
CA PHE A 31 -4.11 3.31 8.68
C PHE A 31 -4.43 3.14 10.17
N PRO A 32 -5.22 2.12 10.54
CA PRO A 32 -5.39 1.73 11.93
C PRO A 32 -4.05 1.42 12.59
N SER A 33 -3.83 1.91 13.81
CA SER A 33 -2.56 1.71 14.53
C SER A 33 -2.25 0.23 14.82
N ASP A 34 -3.28 -0.63 14.88
CA ASP A 34 -3.12 -2.06 15.16
C ASP A 34 -2.74 -2.91 13.94
N CYS A 35 -2.66 -2.34 12.73
CA CYS A 35 -2.21 -3.05 11.52
C CYS A 35 -0.69 -3.00 11.31
N PHE A 36 0.03 -2.24 12.15
CA PHE A 36 1.48 -2.15 12.14
C PHE A 36 2.09 -3.36 12.86
N GLY A 37 2.62 -4.30 12.10
CA GLY A 37 3.26 -5.51 12.59
C GLY A 37 4.74 -5.32 12.93
N GLY A 38 5.29 -6.29 13.67
CA GLY A 38 6.72 -6.41 13.98
C GLY A 38 7.55 -6.96 12.83
N GLU A 39 8.81 -7.27 13.07
CA GLU A 39 9.80 -7.58 12.03
C GLU A 39 9.64 -8.96 11.39
N SER A 40 8.99 -9.90 12.08
CA SER A 40 8.89 -11.30 11.69
C SER A 40 7.49 -11.70 11.24
N ARG A 41 7.39 -12.91 10.66
CA ARG A 41 6.12 -13.52 10.23
C ARG A 41 5.21 -13.90 11.40
N THR A 42 5.75 -14.00 12.62
CA THR A 42 5.00 -14.34 13.84
C THR A 42 4.45 -13.11 14.54
N SER A 43 4.93 -11.92 14.18
CA SER A 43 4.50 -10.65 14.76
C SER A 43 3.70 -9.84 13.74
N ILE A 44 2.65 -10.43 13.16
CA ILE A 44 1.78 -9.73 12.21
C ILE A 44 0.90 -8.71 12.92
N GLY A 45 0.70 -7.55 12.30
CA GLY A 45 -0.37 -6.63 12.69
C GLY A 45 -1.74 -7.20 12.34
N LYS A 46 -2.82 -6.59 12.84
CA LYS A 46 -4.16 -6.96 12.38
C LYS A 46 -4.31 -6.64 10.90
N LEU A 47 -4.80 -7.62 10.13
CA LEU A 47 -4.84 -7.54 8.67
C LEU A 47 -5.80 -6.45 8.19
N ILE A 48 -5.34 -5.57 7.30
CA ILE A 48 -6.15 -4.66 6.51
C ILE A 48 -6.33 -5.24 5.11
N GLN A 49 -7.39 -4.82 4.44
CA GLN A 49 -7.63 -5.17 3.05
C GLN A 49 -7.10 -4.08 2.13
N VAL A 50 -6.30 -4.45 1.13
CA VAL A 50 -5.74 -3.52 0.15
C VAL A 50 -6.06 -4.01 -1.26
N ALA A 51 -6.84 -3.22 -2.00
CA ALA A 51 -7.08 -3.41 -3.42
C ALA A 51 -6.00 -2.68 -4.24
N LEU A 52 -5.21 -3.44 -4.99
CA LEU A 52 -4.28 -2.91 -5.99
C LEU A 52 -5.02 -2.84 -7.33
N ASP A 53 -5.14 -1.63 -7.88
CA ASP A 53 -5.90 -1.43 -9.10
C ASP A 53 -5.38 -2.26 -10.28
N GLY A 54 -6.29 -2.95 -10.97
CA GLY A 54 -5.98 -3.89 -12.04
C GLY A 54 -5.33 -5.22 -11.63
N VAL A 55 -5.04 -5.46 -10.35
CA VAL A 55 -4.38 -6.71 -9.89
C VAL A 55 -5.29 -7.55 -9.00
N GLY A 56 -5.92 -6.96 -7.99
CA GLY A 56 -6.75 -7.70 -7.06
C GLY A 56 -6.71 -7.13 -5.64
N THR A 57 -7.33 -7.86 -4.72
CA THR A 57 -7.47 -7.46 -3.32
C THR A 57 -6.75 -8.42 -2.41
N PHE A 58 -6.00 -7.88 -1.44
CA PHE A 58 -5.07 -8.63 -0.60
C PHE A 58 -5.29 -8.30 0.88
N ASP A 59 -5.31 -9.32 1.73
CA ASP A 59 -5.21 -9.15 3.18
C ASP A 59 -3.73 -9.04 3.59
N THR A 60 -3.38 -7.95 4.26
CA THR A 60 -1.98 -7.61 4.55
C THR A 60 -1.85 -6.83 5.85
N ASP A 61 -0.63 -6.79 6.40
CA ASP A 61 -0.23 -5.90 7.49
C ASP A 61 0.85 -4.91 7.02
N ILE A 62 1.20 -3.95 7.86
CA ILE A 62 2.28 -3.00 7.60
C ILE A 62 3.55 -3.47 8.30
N ALA A 63 4.66 -3.57 7.57
CA ALA A 63 5.96 -3.85 8.16
C ALA A 63 6.54 -2.58 8.80
N THR A 64 6.42 -2.43 10.12
CA THR A 64 6.77 -1.19 10.84
C THR A 64 8.22 -0.75 10.63
N SER A 65 9.18 -1.67 10.67
CA SER A 65 10.61 -1.35 10.51
C SER A 65 10.95 -0.83 9.11
N LYS A 66 10.15 -1.18 8.10
CA LYS A 66 10.37 -0.79 6.69
C LYS A 66 9.39 0.25 6.18
N ASN A 67 8.29 0.48 6.89
CA ASN A 67 7.18 1.33 6.47
C ASN A 67 6.65 0.97 5.07
N ILE A 68 6.33 -0.32 4.86
CA ILE A 68 5.78 -0.83 3.60
C ILE A 68 4.57 -1.73 3.84
N LEU A 69 3.67 -1.83 2.86
CA LEU A 69 2.68 -2.91 2.82
C LEU A 69 3.38 -4.26 2.67
N ARG A 70 3.00 -5.24 3.50
CA ARG A 70 3.56 -6.59 3.47
C ARG A 70 2.68 -7.52 2.64
N ILE A 71 2.42 -7.15 1.39
CA ILE A 71 1.69 -8.03 0.45
C ILE A 71 2.63 -9.18 0.10
N ARG A 72 2.21 -10.42 0.41
CA ARG A 72 3.09 -11.60 0.36
C ARG A 72 3.05 -12.33 -0.97
N GLN A 73 2.05 -12.05 -1.79
CA GLN A 73 1.89 -12.60 -3.13
C GLN A 73 3.02 -12.04 -4.00
N SER A 74 3.93 -12.93 -4.41
CA SER A 74 5.26 -12.62 -4.95
C SER A 74 5.26 -11.62 -6.09
N ASP A 75 4.22 -11.65 -6.94
CA ASP A 75 4.18 -10.84 -8.16
C ASP A 75 3.11 -9.74 -8.13
N ALA A 76 2.36 -9.59 -7.03
CA ALA A 76 1.25 -8.65 -6.98
C ALA A 76 1.70 -7.19 -7.17
N ILE A 77 2.69 -6.74 -6.40
CA ILE A 77 3.20 -5.36 -6.48
C ILE A 77 3.94 -5.13 -7.80
N LYS A 78 4.72 -6.11 -8.26
CA LYS A 78 5.42 -6.06 -9.55
C LYS A 78 4.43 -5.90 -10.71
N THR A 79 3.35 -6.67 -10.69
CA THR A 79 2.28 -6.60 -11.70
C THR A 79 1.56 -5.27 -11.63
N PHE A 80 1.26 -4.78 -10.43
CA PHE A 80 0.65 -3.47 -10.21
C PHE A 80 1.49 -2.35 -10.82
N TYR A 81 2.80 -2.32 -10.53
CA TYR A 81 3.70 -1.32 -11.11
C TYR A 81 3.80 -1.42 -12.62
N LYS A 82 3.86 -2.63 -13.18
CA LYS A 82 3.89 -2.83 -14.63
C LYS A 82 2.61 -2.36 -15.32
N LEU A 83 1.44 -2.72 -14.80
CA LEU A 83 0.14 -2.34 -15.38
C LEU A 83 -0.08 -0.83 -15.38
N ASN A 84 0.41 -0.16 -14.33
CA ASN A 84 0.23 1.27 -14.14
C ASN A 84 1.42 2.12 -14.63
N ASN A 85 2.40 1.52 -15.33
CA ASN A 85 3.63 2.17 -15.76
C ASN A 85 4.33 2.96 -14.62
N ALA A 86 4.27 2.42 -13.41
CA ALA A 86 4.80 3.07 -12.23
C ALA A 86 6.33 3.05 -12.25
N LYS A 87 6.94 4.21 -12.05
CA LYS A 87 8.38 4.44 -12.07
C LYS A 87 8.79 5.34 -10.92
N HIS A 88 10.09 5.56 -10.75
CA HIS A 88 10.58 6.56 -9.80
C HIS A 88 9.83 7.88 -9.97
N GLY A 89 9.31 8.42 -8.87
CA GLY A 89 8.54 9.66 -8.84
C GLY A 89 7.04 9.49 -9.08
N THR A 90 6.56 8.34 -9.56
CA THR A 90 5.12 8.04 -9.65
C THR A 90 4.48 8.17 -8.27
N ARG A 91 3.31 8.79 -8.23
CA ARG A 91 2.54 8.93 -6.99
C ARG A 91 1.53 7.80 -6.91
N LEU A 92 1.44 7.17 -5.75
CA LEU A 92 0.39 6.23 -5.41
C LEU A 92 -0.62 6.93 -4.52
N PHE A 93 -1.89 6.88 -4.89
CA PHE A 93 -2.98 7.37 -4.07
C PHE A 93 -3.62 6.21 -3.31
N PHE A 94 -3.72 6.39 -1.99
CA PHE A 94 -4.38 5.48 -1.08
C PHE A 94 -5.73 6.07 -0.72
N GLU A 95 -6.78 5.49 -1.24
CA GLU A 95 -8.16 5.77 -0.88
C GLU A 95 -8.59 4.84 0.26
N LYS A 96 -9.12 5.39 1.34
CA LYS A 96 -9.74 4.61 2.41
C LYS A 96 -11.21 4.38 2.07
N THR A 97 -11.54 3.14 1.72
CA THR A 97 -12.90 2.73 1.31
C THR A 97 -13.72 2.21 2.48
N SER A 98 -13.07 1.78 3.56
CA SER A 98 -13.68 1.45 4.85
C SER A 98 -12.66 1.64 5.98
N PRO A 99 -13.03 1.52 7.26
CA PRO A 99 -12.09 1.66 8.38
C PRO A 99 -10.82 0.79 8.27
N ARG A 100 -10.89 -0.35 7.56
CA ARG A 100 -9.77 -1.29 7.39
C ARG A 100 -9.60 -1.77 5.94
N ALA A 101 -10.18 -1.05 4.97
CA ALA A 101 -10.05 -1.35 3.55
C ALA A 101 -9.57 -0.13 2.78
N PHE A 102 -8.62 -0.37 1.87
CA PHE A 102 -7.95 0.66 1.09
C PHE A 102 -7.88 0.27 -0.38
N ARG A 103 -7.94 1.25 -1.28
CA ARG A 103 -7.64 1.10 -2.69
C ARG A 103 -6.37 1.88 -3.02
N VAL A 104 -5.49 1.28 -3.81
CA VAL A 104 -4.25 1.89 -4.28
C VAL A 104 -4.30 2.03 -5.79
N THR A 105 -4.15 3.27 -6.26
CA THR A 105 -4.06 3.61 -7.69
C THR A 105 -2.76 4.38 -7.93
N ALA A 106 -2.16 4.20 -9.11
CA ALA A 106 -1.13 5.13 -9.56
C ALA A 106 -1.81 6.39 -10.11
N ILE A 107 -1.26 7.55 -9.81
CA ILE A 107 -1.72 8.85 -10.30
C ILE A 107 -0.53 9.63 -10.85
N ASP A 108 -0.78 10.45 -11.87
CA ASP A 108 0.20 11.35 -12.50
C ASP A 108 0.63 12.44 -11.53
#